data_AF-A0A3M0DWM6-F1
#
_entry.id   AF-A0A3M0DWM6-F1
#
_cell.length_a   1.000
_cell.length_b   1.000
_cell.length_c   1.000
_cell.angle_alpha   90.00
_cell.angle_beta   90.00
_cell.angle_gamma   90.00
#
_symmetry.space_group_name_H-M   'P 1'
#
loop_
_entity.id
_entity.type
_entity.pdbx_description
1 polymer ?
#
loop_
_entity_poly.entity_id
_entity_poly.type
_entity_poly.pdbx_seq_one_letter_code
_entity_poly.pdbx_strand_id
1 'polypeptide(L)'
;MKNESVVELIKDLTAKLSAVAEEFNGRVAHAAEEAPVGEENDEAALVDYAETVLEQRRMRRQFLPGELFHEPAWDMLLALFVSRDARLPMNIKALVSMSDAPVTTSQRWIEHLHKLKLIDRVIDPTDRRRVEISLSHTGDQAMKAYLRALKHQ
;
A
#
# COMPACT_ATOMS: atom_id res chain seq x y z
N MET A 1 -3.37 -43.98 14.25
CA MET A 1 -2.48 -43.27 15.18
C MET A 1 -1.78 -42.06 14.57
N LYS A 2 -1.18 -42.10 13.36
CA LYS A 2 -0.53 -40.90 12.77
C LYS A 2 -1.51 -39.81 12.25
N ASN A 3 -2.68 -40.18 11.72
CA ASN A 3 -3.65 -39.20 11.20
C ASN A 3 -4.35 -38.37 12.28
N GLU A 4 -4.51 -38.93 13.48
CA GLU A 4 -5.21 -38.28 14.60
C GLU A 4 -4.40 -37.10 15.15
N SER A 5 -3.07 -37.29 15.25
CA SER A 5 -2.10 -36.25 15.64
C SER A 5 -2.02 -35.10 14.64
N VAL A 6 -2.17 -35.35 13.33
CA VAL A 6 -2.17 -34.29 12.31
C VAL A 6 -3.46 -33.46 12.38
N VAL A 7 -4.60 -34.11 12.64
CA VAL A 7 -5.88 -33.43 12.80
C VAL A 7 -5.89 -32.55 14.06
N GLU A 8 -5.30 -33.01 15.16
CA GLU A 8 -5.11 -32.18 16.37
C GLU A 8 -4.22 -30.97 16.12
N LEU A 9 -3.12 -31.14 15.38
CA LEU A 9 -2.22 -30.03 15.04
C LEU A 9 -2.90 -28.97 14.17
N ILE A 10 -3.72 -29.38 13.20
CA ILE A 10 -4.48 -28.46 12.35
C ILE A 10 -5.53 -27.70 13.17
N LYS A 11 -6.24 -28.37 14.10
CA LYS A 11 -7.20 -27.72 14.99
C LYS A 11 -6.53 -26.67 15.89
N ASP A 12 -5.38 -27.01 16.46
CA ASP A 12 -4.60 -26.11 17.32
C ASP A 12 -4.08 -24.89 16.54
N LEU A 13 -3.56 -25.10 15.32
CA LEU A 13 -3.11 -24.00 14.46
C LEU A 13 -4.27 -23.09 14.04
N THR A 14 -5.44 -23.66 13.73
CA THR A 14 -6.64 -22.90 13.36
C THR A 14 -7.12 -22.04 14.54
N ALA A 15 -7.15 -22.60 15.75
CA ALA A 15 -7.53 -21.87 16.96
C ALA A 15 -6.56 -20.71 17.26
N LYS A 16 -5.25 -20.95 17.11
CA LYS A 16 -4.22 -19.91 17.30
C LYS A 16 -4.31 -18.80 16.25
N LEU A 17 -4.54 -19.14 14.98
CA LEU A 17 -4.74 -18.14 13.92
C LEU A 17 -6.00 -17.31 14.15
N SER A 18 -7.11 -17.93 14.56
CA SER A 18 -8.33 -17.20 14.92
C SER A 18 -8.12 -16.25 16.09
N ALA A 19 -7.41 -16.68 17.14
CA ALA A 19 -7.11 -15.83 18.28
C ALA A 19 -6.25 -14.60 17.89
N VAL A 20 -5.24 -14.80 17.03
CA VAL A 20 -4.42 -13.70 16.50
C VAL A 20 -5.24 -12.77 15.61
N ALA A 21 -6.14 -13.31 14.80
CA ALA A 21 -7.03 -12.52 13.95
C ALA A 21 -8.04 -11.69 14.78
N GLU A 22 -8.58 -12.26 15.87
CA GLU A 22 -9.45 -11.54 16.80
C GLU A 22 -8.69 -10.45 17.57
N GLU A 23 -7.48 -10.71 18.03
CA GLU A 23 -6.61 -9.71 18.68
C GLU A 23 -6.29 -8.56 17.72
N PHE A 24 -5.94 -8.88 16.46
CA PHE A 24 -5.69 -7.88 15.43
C PHE A 24 -6.94 -7.05 15.14
N ASN A 25 -8.10 -7.68 14.94
CA ASN A 25 -9.36 -6.98 14.72
C ASN A 25 -9.76 -6.10 15.91
N GLY A 26 -9.55 -6.56 17.14
CA GLY A 26 -9.80 -5.77 18.35
C GLY A 26 -8.91 -4.53 18.44
N ARG A 27 -7.63 -4.64 18.09
CA ARG A 27 -6.70 -3.51 18.02
C ARG A 27 -7.05 -2.51 16.92
N VAL A 28 -7.52 -3.00 15.77
CA VAL A 28 -8.00 -2.15 14.66
C VAL A 28 -9.27 -1.41 15.06
N ALA A 29 -10.23 -2.08 15.70
CA ALA A 29 -11.45 -1.44 16.19
C ALA A 29 -11.15 -0.36 17.25
N HIS A 30 -10.26 -0.67 18.19
CA HIS A 30 -9.87 0.30 19.23
C HIS A 30 -9.11 1.50 18.64
N ALA A 31 -8.23 1.29 17.65
CA ALA A 31 -7.55 2.36 16.94
C ALA A 31 -8.50 3.22 16.09
N ALA A 32 -9.54 2.63 15.51
CA ALA A 32 -10.59 3.36 14.79
C ALA A 32 -11.48 4.19 15.73
N GLU A 33 -11.70 3.75 16.97
CA GLU A 33 -12.44 4.52 17.99
C GLU A 33 -11.59 5.58 18.71
N GLU A 34 -10.28 5.39 18.81
CA GLU A 34 -9.35 6.31 19.49
C GLU A 34 -8.68 7.35 18.60
N ALA A 35 -8.83 7.27 17.27
CA ALA A 35 -8.28 8.29 16.37
C ALA A 35 -8.91 9.65 16.72
N PRO A 36 -8.12 10.63 17.20
CA PRO A 36 -8.68 11.95 17.47
C PRO A 36 -9.22 12.51 16.14
N VAL A 37 -10.44 13.04 16.15
CA VAL A 37 -11.14 13.60 14.97
C VAL A 37 -10.28 14.60 14.16
N GLY A 38 -9.22 15.16 14.74
CA GLY A 38 -8.23 15.99 14.04
C GLY A 38 -7.23 15.22 13.16
N GLU A 39 -6.87 13.98 13.51
CA GLU A 39 -5.95 13.13 12.73
C GLU A 39 -6.61 12.58 11.46
N GLU A 40 -7.88 12.17 11.51
CA GLU A 40 -8.61 11.74 10.31
C GLU A 40 -8.75 12.88 9.28
N ASN A 41 -9.04 14.10 9.75
CA ASN A 41 -9.10 15.28 8.89
C ASN A 41 -7.72 15.66 8.32
N ASP A 42 -6.64 15.51 9.09
CA ASP A 42 -5.28 15.71 8.57
C ASP A 42 -4.94 14.63 7.52
N GLU A 43 -5.31 13.38 7.77
CA GLU A 43 -5.01 12.27 6.89
C GLU A 43 -5.72 12.38 5.53
N ALA A 44 -7.02 12.72 5.53
CA ALA A 44 -7.76 13.02 4.30
C ALA A 44 -7.11 14.19 3.52
N ALA A 45 -6.71 15.25 4.22
CA ALA A 45 -6.02 16.38 3.59
C ALA A 45 -4.66 15.99 2.98
N LEU A 46 -3.95 15.02 3.57
CA LEU A 46 -2.70 14.50 2.99
C LEU A 46 -2.97 13.66 1.73
N VAL A 47 -4.07 12.90 1.70
CA VAL A 47 -4.48 12.14 0.50
C VAL A 47 -4.82 13.09 -0.65
N ASP A 48 -5.65 14.09 -0.40
CA ASP A 48 -6.02 15.11 -1.41
C ASP A 48 -4.78 15.82 -1.96
N TYR A 49 -3.82 16.13 -1.08
CA TYR A 49 -2.57 16.75 -1.49
C TYR A 49 -1.69 15.80 -2.32
N ALA A 50 -1.59 14.53 -1.93
CA ALA A 50 -0.86 13.52 -2.71
C ALA A 50 -1.49 13.31 -4.10
N GLU A 51 -2.82 13.31 -4.19
CA GLU A 51 -3.55 13.24 -5.47
C GLU A 51 -3.23 14.46 -6.34
N THR A 52 -3.24 15.66 -5.75
CA THR A 52 -2.84 16.90 -6.43
C THR A 52 -1.42 16.80 -6.99
N VAL A 53 -0.46 16.31 -6.21
CA VAL A 53 0.93 16.14 -6.66
C VAL A 53 1.03 15.13 -7.80
N LEU A 54 0.31 14.02 -7.71
CA LEU A 54 0.28 12.99 -8.75
C LEU A 54 -0.33 13.52 -10.05
N GLU A 55 -1.42 14.29 -9.97
CA GLU A 55 -2.05 14.89 -11.15
C GLU A 55 -1.17 15.97 -11.77
N GLN A 56 -0.56 16.84 -10.97
CA GLN A 56 0.43 17.81 -11.48
C GLN A 56 1.57 17.14 -12.25
N ARG A 57 2.05 15.98 -11.78
CA ARG A 57 3.06 15.18 -12.49
C ARG A 57 2.55 14.67 -13.83
N ARG A 58 1.32 14.14 -13.89
CA ARG A 58 0.69 13.67 -15.13
C ARG A 58 0.45 14.81 -16.12
N MET A 59 -0.02 15.96 -15.63
CA MET A 59 -0.28 17.15 -16.45
C MET A 59 0.96 17.62 -17.21
N ARG A 60 2.18 17.49 -16.65
CA ARG A 60 3.42 17.89 -17.34
C ARG A 60 3.56 17.25 -18.73
N ARG A 61 3.07 16.02 -18.91
CA ARG A 61 3.12 15.29 -20.19
C ARG A 61 2.14 15.80 -21.24
N GLN A 62 1.14 16.59 -20.83
CA GLN A 62 0.23 17.26 -21.75
C GLN A 62 0.89 18.49 -22.40
N PHE A 63 1.93 19.03 -21.78
CA PHE A 63 2.60 20.27 -22.22
C PHE A 63 4.04 20.05 -22.70
N LEU A 64 4.71 18.97 -22.26
CA LEU A 64 6.12 18.71 -22.54
C LEU A 64 6.33 17.24 -22.94
N PRO A 65 7.40 16.92 -23.71
CA PRO A 65 7.75 15.55 -24.06
C PRO A 65 7.90 14.66 -22.82
N GLY A 66 7.24 13.48 -22.82
CA GLY A 66 7.21 12.59 -21.66
C GLY A 66 8.56 12.04 -21.23
N GLU A 67 9.51 11.92 -22.16
CA GLU A 67 10.91 11.49 -21.92
C GLU A 67 11.70 12.40 -20.97
N LEU A 68 11.20 13.60 -20.67
CA LEU A 68 11.80 14.49 -19.68
C LEU A 68 11.49 14.08 -18.23
N PHE A 69 10.52 13.18 -18.02
CA PHE A 69 10.02 12.82 -16.69
C PHE A 69 10.17 11.33 -16.43
N HIS A 70 11.05 10.96 -15.49
CA HIS A 70 11.34 9.56 -15.17
C HIS A 70 11.49 9.34 -13.66
N GLU A 71 10.37 9.24 -12.95
CA GLU A 71 10.34 8.96 -11.52
C GLU A 71 9.31 7.89 -11.13
N PRO A 72 9.33 6.71 -11.78
CA PRO A 72 8.28 5.70 -11.63
C PRO A 72 8.14 5.16 -10.20
N ALA A 73 9.23 5.06 -9.44
CA ALA A 73 9.17 4.63 -8.05
C ALA A 73 8.36 5.62 -7.18
N TRP A 74 8.52 6.92 -7.46
CA TRP A 74 7.81 7.96 -6.74
C TRP A 74 6.34 8.01 -7.12
N ASP A 75 6.04 7.91 -8.42
CA ASP A 75 4.66 7.84 -8.93
C ASP A 75 3.91 6.64 -8.34
N MET A 76 4.60 5.49 -8.14
CA MET A 76 4.05 4.32 -7.44
C MET A 76 3.74 4.58 -5.97
N LEU A 77 4.65 5.23 -5.23
CA LEU A 77 4.42 5.53 -3.81
C LEU A 77 3.24 6.49 -3.62
N LEU A 78 3.14 7.51 -4.46
CA LEU A 78 1.98 8.42 -4.48
C LEU A 78 0.68 7.67 -4.84
N ALA A 79 0.70 6.82 -5.88
CA ALA A 79 -0.47 6.05 -6.28
C ALA A 79 -0.95 5.12 -5.15
N LEU A 80 -0.03 4.43 -4.48
CA LEU A 80 -0.36 3.56 -3.34
C LEU A 80 -0.91 4.37 -2.17
N PHE A 81 -0.32 5.52 -1.84
CA PHE A 81 -0.78 6.41 -0.78
C PHE A 81 -2.21 6.88 -1.03
N VAL A 82 -2.52 7.35 -2.25
CA VAL A 82 -3.85 7.82 -2.64
C VAL A 82 -4.88 6.68 -2.60
N SER A 83 -4.45 5.45 -2.93
CA SER A 83 -5.36 4.30 -2.98
C SER A 83 -5.59 3.56 -1.65
N ARG A 84 -4.91 3.95 -0.56
CA ARG A 84 -4.87 3.14 0.67
C ARG A 84 -6.23 2.98 1.36
N ASP A 85 -7.11 3.96 1.22
CA ASP A 85 -8.45 3.96 1.82
C ASP A 85 -9.51 3.42 0.86
N ALA A 86 -9.11 3.06 -0.36
CA ALA A 86 -10.00 2.39 -1.29
C ALA A 86 -10.33 0.99 -0.77
N ARG A 87 -11.62 0.65 -0.72
CA ARG A 87 -12.12 -0.69 -0.35
C ARG A 87 -11.65 -1.82 -1.28
N LEU A 88 -10.87 -1.50 -2.31
CA LEU A 88 -10.35 -2.45 -3.28
C LEU A 88 -8.82 -2.49 -3.19
N PRO A 89 -8.22 -3.66 -2.93
CA PRO A 89 -6.78 -3.81 -2.87
C PRO A 89 -6.13 -3.49 -4.22
N MET A 90 -5.02 -2.73 -4.21
CA MET A 90 -4.28 -2.41 -5.43
C MET A 90 -3.51 -3.64 -5.91
N ASN A 91 -3.64 -4.00 -7.19
CA ASN A 91 -2.88 -5.08 -7.80
C ASN A 91 -1.70 -4.57 -8.62
N ILE A 92 -0.73 -5.45 -8.91
CA ILE A 92 0.46 -5.12 -9.73
C ILE A 92 0.08 -4.44 -11.04
N LYS A 93 -0.94 -4.95 -11.76
CA LYS A 93 -1.31 -4.43 -13.08
C LYS A 93 -1.80 -2.99 -12.99
N ALA A 94 -2.62 -2.67 -11.99
CA ALA A 94 -3.10 -1.32 -11.73
C ALA A 94 -1.94 -0.39 -11.40
N LEU A 95 -1.04 -0.80 -10.49
CA LEU A 95 0.11 0.00 -10.09
C LEU A 95 1.07 0.28 -11.27
N VAL A 96 1.35 -0.72 -12.11
CA VAL A 96 2.18 -0.54 -13.32
C VAL A 96 1.55 0.48 -14.26
N SER A 97 0.22 0.45 -14.44
CA SER A 97 -0.50 1.43 -15.26
C SER A 97 -0.39 2.87 -14.73
N MET A 98 -0.13 3.05 -13.43
CA MET A 98 0.00 4.37 -12.80
C MET A 98 1.46 4.87 -12.73
N SER A 99 2.43 3.97 -12.89
CA SER A 99 3.87 4.26 -12.70
C SER A 99 4.58 5.02 -13.82
N ASP A 100 3.93 5.20 -14.97
CA ASP A 100 4.52 5.79 -16.17
C ASP A 100 5.90 5.23 -16.56
N ALA A 101 6.02 3.91 -16.57
CA ALA A 101 7.20 3.24 -17.05
C ALA A 101 6.85 1.96 -17.82
N PRO A 102 7.75 1.46 -18.67
CA PRO A 102 7.60 0.14 -19.28
C PRO A 102 7.41 -0.94 -18.21
N VAL A 103 6.60 -1.96 -18.51
CA VAL A 103 6.23 -3.03 -17.57
C VAL A 103 7.45 -3.64 -16.86
N THR A 104 8.52 -3.96 -17.59
CA THR A 104 9.74 -4.55 -17.03
C THR A 104 10.46 -3.61 -16.08
N THR A 105 10.43 -2.31 -16.36
CA THR A 105 11.00 -1.26 -15.49
C THR A 105 10.17 -1.11 -14.23
N SER A 106 8.84 -1.07 -14.37
CA SER A 106 7.92 -1.00 -13.23
C SER A 106 8.06 -2.22 -12.31
N GLN A 107 8.18 -3.43 -12.85
CA GLN A 107 8.40 -4.64 -12.06
C GLN A 107 9.71 -4.58 -11.25
N ARG A 108 10.81 -4.10 -11.86
CA ARG A 108 12.09 -3.88 -11.15
C ARG A 108 11.94 -2.89 -10.00
N TRP A 109 11.19 -1.81 -10.19
CA TRP A 109 10.93 -0.83 -9.13
C TRP A 109 10.05 -1.39 -8.02
N ILE A 110 9.01 -2.17 -8.33
CA ILE A 110 8.20 -2.87 -7.32
C ILE A 110 9.08 -3.80 -6.47
N GLU A 111 9.96 -4.57 -7.10
CA GLU A 111 10.91 -5.42 -6.36
C GLU A 111 11.87 -4.60 -5.50
N HIS A 112 12.37 -3.49 -6.01
CA HIS A 112 13.29 -2.61 -5.28
C HIS A 112 12.62 -1.94 -4.09
N LEU A 113 11.43 -1.36 -4.26
CA LEU A 113 10.64 -0.75 -3.20
C LEU A 113 10.28 -1.77 -2.10
N HIS A 114 9.96 -3.01 -2.48
CA HIS A 114 9.71 -4.09 -1.53
C HIS A 114 10.98 -4.48 -0.76
N LYS A 115 12.14 -4.53 -1.42
CA LYS A 115 13.45 -4.75 -0.76
C LYS A 115 13.78 -3.63 0.23
N LEU A 116 13.45 -2.39 -0.10
CA LEU A 116 13.59 -1.22 0.77
C LEU A 116 12.55 -1.15 1.89
N LYS A 117 11.62 -2.11 1.97
CA LYS A 117 10.55 -2.14 2.97
C LYS A 117 9.62 -0.93 2.90
N LEU A 118 9.45 -0.33 1.73
CA LEU A 118 8.52 0.79 1.51
C LEU A 118 7.13 0.30 1.06
N ILE A 119 7.05 -0.89 0.47
CA ILE A 119 5.79 -1.51 0.06
C ILE A 119 5.74 -2.96 0.54
N ASP A 120 4.53 -3.45 0.75
CA ASP A 120 4.25 -4.86 1.03
C ASP A 120 3.60 -5.53 -0.18
N ARG A 121 3.76 -6.86 -0.26
CA ARG A 121 3.20 -7.69 -1.33
C ARG A 121 2.54 -8.92 -0.72
N VAL A 122 1.23 -9.04 -0.88
CA VAL A 122 0.45 -10.19 -0.38
C VAL A 122 -0.03 -10.99 -1.58
N ILE A 123 0.38 -12.26 -1.63
CA ILE A 123 -0.09 -13.20 -2.65
C ILE A 123 -1.38 -13.83 -2.13
N ASP A 124 -2.44 -13.80 -2.94
CA ASP A 124 -3.70 -14.46 -2.61
C ASP A 124 -3.46 -15.97 -2.45
N PRO A 125 -3.89 -16.58 -1.33
CA PRO A 125 -3.65 -18.00 -1.05
C PRO A 125 -4.41 -18.93 -2.01
N THR A 126 -5.47 -18.45 -2.66
CA THR A 126 -6.33 -19.21 -3.58
C THR A 126 -5.98 -18.99 -5.06
N ASP A 127 -5.44 -17.84 -5.44
CA ASP A 127 -4.97 -17.56 -6.80
C ASP A 127 -3.64 -16.79 -6.79
N ARG A 128 -2.52 -17.51 -7.01
CA ARG A 128 -1.16 -16.92 -7.01
C ARG A 128 -0.93 -15.82 -8.06
N ARG A 129 -1.85 -15.66 -9.02
CA ARG A 129 -1.81 -14.57 -10.01
C ARG A 129 -2.31 -13.26 -9.43
N ARG A 130 -3.04 -13.29 -8.32
CA ARG A 130 -3.49 -12.10 -7.59
C ARG A 130 -2.45 -11.76 -6.53
N VAL A 131 -1.76 -10.65 -6.79
CA VAL A 131 -0.84 -10.06 -5.84
C VAL A 131 -1.37 -8.68 -5.51
N GLU A 132 -1.72 -8.50 -4.25
CA GLU A 132 -2.03 -7.23 -3.64
C GLU A 132 -0.73 -6.51 -3.27
N ILE A 133 -0.71 -5.20 -3.50
CA ILE A 133 0.39 -4.31 -3.16
C ILE A 133 -0.18 -3.13 -2.38
N SER A 134 0.48 -2.80 -1.28
CA SER A 134 0.18 -1.65 -0.44
C SER A 134 1.47 -0.95 -0.03
N LEU A 135 1.36 0.27 0.51
CA LEU A 135 2.46 0.80 1.32
C LEU A 135 2.66 -0.12 2.53
N SER A 136 3.93 -0.30 2.91
CA SER A 136 4.22 -0.86 4.23
C SER A 136 3.97 0.21 5.30
N HIS A 137 3.98 -0.19 6.57
CA HIS A 137 3.94 0.78 7.67
C HIS A 137 5.06 1.83 7.55
N THR A 138 6.30 1.41 7.23
CA THR A 138 7.43 2.32 7.04
C THR A 138 7.22 3.26 5.85
N GLY A 139 6.69 2.74 4.73
CA GLY A 139 6.39 3.54 3.56
C GLY A 139 5.30 4.58 3.81
N ASP A 140 4.23 4.19 4.50
CA ASP A 140 3.13 5.09 4.88
C ASP A 140 3.63 6.24 5.77
N GLN A 141 4.40 5.93 6.82
CA GLN A 141 4.96 6.96 7.70
C GLN A 141 5.91 7.90 6.96
N ALA A 142 6.75 7.38 6.06
CA ALA A 142 7.64 8.21 5.24
C ALA A 142 6.86 9.16 4.32
N MET A 143 5.79 8.67 3.68
CA MET A 143 4.93 9.48 2.82
C MET A 143 4.17 10.55 3.62
N LYS A 144 3.60 10.19 4.78
CA LYS A 144 2.93 11.15 5.67
C LYS A 144 3.90 12.26 6.11
N ALA A 145 5.11 11.90 6.52
CA ALA A 145 6.13 12.87 6.93
C ALA A 145 6.52 13.82 5.79
N TYR A 146 6.74 13.29 4.58
CA TYR A 146 7.04 14.09 3.40
C TYR A 146 5.90 15.05 3.03
N LEU A 147 4.66 14.56 2.95
CA LEU A 147 3.51 15.36 2.55
C LEU A 147 3.20 16.46 3.56
N ARG A 148 3.35 16.18 4.86
CA ARG A 148 3.26 17.22 5.92
C ARG A 148 4.34 18.28 5.74
N ALA A 149 5.58 17.87 5.48
CA ALA A 149 6.68 18.82 5.27
C ALA A 149 6.43 19.77 4.10
N LEU A 150 5.80 19.29 3.02
CA LEU A 150 5.42 20.13 1.87
C LEU A 150 4.25 21.06 2.16
N LYS A 151 3.25 20.63 2.92
CA LYS A 151 2.07 21.46 3.28
C LYS A 151 2.45 22.68 4.13
N HIS A 152 3.61 22.66 4.77
CA HIS A 152 4.12 23.74 5.64
C HIS A 152 5.20 24.62 4.99
N GLN A 153 5.50 24.44 3.70
CA GLN A 153 6.37 25.34 2.93
C GLN A 153 5.55 26.40 2.19
#